data_AF-H0Q3J7-F1
#
_entry.id   AF-H0Q3J7-F1
#
_cell.length_a   1.000
_cell.length_b   1.000
_cell.length_c   1.000
_cell.angle_alpha   90.00
_cell.angle_beta   90.00
_cell.angle_gamma   90.00
#
_symmetry.space_group_name_H-M   'P 1'
#
loop_
_entity.id
_entity.type
_entity.pdbx_description
1 polymer ?
#
loop_
_entity_poly.entity_id
_entity_poly.type
_entity_poly.pdbx_seq_one_letter_code
_entity_poly.pdbx_strand_id
1 'polypeptide(L)'
;MGFISGPVPERFEREVTATPAEFERDLRKAWPAGVECLAPGYFRLHFDAARLDIHVEPSGVRRLGLFKLPLLVVRYEFSGGDETLRRRFLAPLDRAMQRGGG
;
A
#
# COMPACT_ATOMS: atom_id res chain seq x y z
N MET A 1 -10.35 -10.15 5.37
CA MET A 1 -11.20 -9.37 4.43
C MET A 1 -10.27 -8.80 3.37
N GLY A 2 -10.38 -9.30 2.14
CA GLY A 2 -9.49 -8.93 1.04
C GLY A 2 -9.85 -7.58 0.45
N PHE A 3 -8.82 -6.89 -0.03
CA PHE A 3 -8.80 -5.55 -0.63
C PHE A 3 -10.12 -5.01 -1.23
N ILE A 4 -10.90 -5.78 -2.01
CA ILE A 4 -12.10 -5.28 -2.72
C ILE A 4 -13.07 -6.45 -2.99
N SER A 5 -14.36 -6.30 -2.65
CA SER A 5 -15.44 -7.26 -3.02
C SER A 5 -15.94 -7.06 -4.47
N GLY A 6 -15.18 -6.36 -5.31
CA GLY A 6 -15.52 -5.93 -6.66
C GLY A 6 -14.27 -5.75 -7.53
N PRO A 7 -14.40 -5.12 -8.72
CA PRO A 7 -13.28 -4.90 -9.63
C PRO A 7 -12.22 -3.99 -9.00
N VAL A 8 -10.94 -4.29 -9.22
CA VAL A 8 -9.84 -3.45 -8.73
C VAL A 8 -9.76 -2.17 -9.58
N PRO A 9 -10.12 -1.00 -9.00
CA PRO A 9 -10.06 0.24 -9.75
C PRO A 9 -8.61 0.62 -10.02
N GLU A 10 -8.42 1.47 -11.02
CA GLU A 10 -7.10 2.00 -11.38
C GLU A 10 -6.52 2.85 -10.26
N ARG A 11 -7.37 3.52 -9.49
CA ARG A 11 -6.98 4.34 -8.35
C ARG A 11 -7.85 4.07 -7.15
N PHE A 12 -7.25 3.93 -5.98
CA PHE A 12 -7.98 3.88 -4.71
C PHE A 12 -7.08 4.25 -3.55
N GLU A 13 -7.71 4.55 -2.42
CA GLU A 13 -7.02 4.93 -1.19
C GLU A 13 -7.33 3.93 -0.07
N ARG A 14 -6.40 3.77 0.87
CA ARG A 14 -6.56 2.96 2.07
C ARG A 14 -6.00 3.66 3.27
N GLU A 15 -6.68 3.54 4.39
CA GLU A 15 -6.14 3.90 5.68
C GLU A 15 -5.42 2.69 6.30
N VAL A 16 -4.20 2.91 6.77
CA VAL A 16 -3.41 1.89 7.48
C VAL A 16 -2.89 2.46 8.80
N THR A 17 -2.85 1.64 9.84
CA THR A 17 -2.28 2.00 11.14
C THR A 17 -0.81 1.63 11.18
N ALA A 18 0.04 2.53 10.69
CA ALA A 18 1.49 2.37 10.66
C ALA A 18 2.16 3.75 10.62
N THR A 19 3.45 3.83 10.86
CA THR A 19 4.27 5.00 10.51
C THR A 19 4.78 4.89 9.07
N PRO A 20 5.15 5.99 8.39
CA PRO A 20 5.63 5.94 7.01
C PRO A 20 6.83 4.99 6.84
N ALA A 21 7.73 4.97 7.83
CA ALA A 21 8.90 4.09 7.84
C ALA A 21 8.54 2.61 8.00
N GLU A 22 7.52 2.28 8.80
CA GLU A 22 7.03 0.91 8.93
C GLU A 22 6.38 0.43 7.64
N PHE A 23 5.56 1.28 7.02
CA PHE A 23 4.95 1.00 5.73
C PHE A 23 6.01 0.74 4.65
N GLU A 24 7.03 1.61 4.53
CA GLU A 24 8.12 1.43 3.58
C GLU A 24 8.88 0.10 3.81
N ARG A 25 9.17 -0.21 5.08
CA ARG A 25 9.86 -1.46 5.45
C ARG A 25 9.05 -2.69 5.05
N ASP A 26 7.76 -2.69 5.32
CA ASP A 26 6.90 -3.82 5.01
C ASP A 26 6.61 -3.92 3.51
N LEU A 27 6.55 -2.78 2.81
CA LEU A 27 6.51 -2.73 1.36
C LEU A 27 7.73 -3.38 0.73
N ARG A 28 8.94 -3.03 1.18
CA ARG A 28 10.20 -3.63 0.69
C ARG A 28 10.33 -5.11 1.04
N LYS A 29 9.76 -5.56 2.16
CA LYS A 29 9.70 -6.99 2.48
C LYS A 29 8.74 -7.74 1.57
N ALA A 30 7.61 -7.14 1.22
CA ALA A 30 6.63 -7.71 0.29
C ALA A 30 7.17 -7.77 -1.15
N TRP A 31 7.94 -6.75 -1.53
CA TRP A 31 8.56 -6.58 -2.84
C TRP A 31 10.07 -6.31 -2.69
N PRO A 32 10.89 -7.36 -2.49
CA PRO A 32 12.33 -7.17 -2.33
C PRO A 32 13.02 -6.73 -3.63
N ALA A 33 12.41 -6.99 -4.79
CA ALA A 33 12.89 -6.53 -6.09
C ALA A 33 11.81 -5.64 -6.73
N GLY A 34 12.18 -4.42 -7.12
CA GLY A 34 11.32 -3.54 -7.92
C GLY A 34 10.58 -2.42 -7.17
N VAL A 35 10.93 -2.11 -5.91
CA VAL A 35 10.47 -0.88 -5.22
C VAL A 35 11.41 0.27 -5.54
N GLU A 36 10.93 1.20 -6.35
CA GLU A 36 11.59 2.48 -6.58
C GLU A 36 11.04 3.51 -5.59
N CYS A 37 11.91 4.19 -4.86
CA CYS A 37 11.53 5.33 -4.02
C CYS A 37 11.79 6.61 -4.80
N LEU A 38 10.73 7.26 -5.29
CA LEU A 38 10.83 8.48 -6.08
C LEU A 38 11.03 9.70 -5.18
N ALA A 39 10.38 9.70 -4.02
CA ALA A 39 10.49 10.69 -2.96
C ALA A 39 10.04 10.06 -1.63
N PRO A 40 10.32 10.68 -0.46
CA PRO A 40 9.78 10.21 0.81
C PRO A 40 8.25 10.08 0.76
N GLY A 41 7.73 8.88 1.03
CA GLY A 41 6.29 8.59 0.93
C GLY A 41 5.78 8.30 -0.48
N TYR A 42 6.62 8.41 -1.52
CA TYR A 42 6.27 8.06 -2.91
C TYR A 42 7.09 6.88 -3.40
N PHE A 43 6.40 5.78 -3.66
CA PHE A 43 6.99 4.53 -4.12
C PHE A 43 6.39 4.13 -5.47
N ARG A 44 7.21 3.56 -6.34
CA ARG A 44 6.80 3.01 -7.62
C ARG A 44 7.22 1.56 -7.71
N LEU A 45 6.32 0.73 -8.25
CA LEU A 45 6.54 -0.68 -8.47
C LEU A 45 6.32 -0.97 -9.95
N HIS A 46 7.27 -1.69 -10.55
CA HIS A 46 7.20 -2.11 -11.94
C HIS A 46 6.89 -3.59 -12.04
N PHE A 47 5.98 -3.97 -12.95
CA PHE A 47 5.67 -5.37 -13.22
C PHE A 47 5.22 -5.57 -14.67
N ASP A 48 6.07 -6.21 -15.48
CA ASP A 48 5.77 -6.50 -16.88
C ASP A 48 5.30 -5.23 -17.63
N ALA A 49 4.11 -5.24 -18.23
CA ALA A 49 3.48 -4.09 -18.89
C ALA A 49 2.70 -3.13 -17.96
N ALA A 50 2.78 -3.27 -16.64
CA ALA A 50 2.07 -2.44 -15.68
C ALA A 50 3.00 -1.77 -14.65
N ARG A 51 2.53 -0.66 -14.09
CA ARG A 51 3.16 0.01 -12.94
C ARG A 51 2.14 0.31 -11.86
N LEU A 52 2.59 0.31 -10.61
CA LEU A 52 1.83 0.80 -9.46
C LEU A 52 2.61 1.93 -8.79
N ASP A 53 2.02 3.11 -8.78
CA ASP A 53 2.44 4.24 -7.97
C ASP A 53 1.72 4.19 -6.62
N ILE A 54 2.49 4.36 -5.55
CA ILE A 54 2.00 4.36 -4.16
C ILE A 54 2.41 5.68 -3.54
N HIS A 55 1.44 6.41 -3.01
CA HIS A 55 1.68 7.62 -2.25
C HIS A 55 1.15 7.47 -0.83
N VAL A 56 2.01 7.75 0.15
CA VAL A 56 1.78 7.57 1.57
C VAL A 56 1.82 8.93 2.25
N GLU A 57 0.71 9.33 2.84
CA GLU A 57 0.57 10.58 3.57
C GLU A 57 0.16 10.32 5.03
N PRO A 58 0.81 10.95 6.02
CA PRO A 58 0.32 10.94 7.39
C PRO A 58 -1.04 11.62 7.47
N SER A 59 -2.07 10.87 7.87
CA SER A 59 -3.44 11.36 8.04
C SER A 59 -3.76 11.75 9.50
N GLY A 60 -2.81 11.48 10.40
CA GLY A 60 -2.88 11.87 11.81
C GLY A 60 -2.75 10.68 12.74
N VAL A 61 -3.51 10.71 13.85
CA VAL A 61 -3.50 9.63 14.85
C VAL A 61 -4.92 9.20 15.19
N ARG A 62 -5.19 7.90 15.12
CA ARG A 62 -6.44 7.30 15.60
C ARG A 62 -6.31 7.06 17.11
N ARG A 63 -7.22 7.65 17.90
CA ARG A 63 -7.27 7.45 19.36
C ARG A 63 -8.25 6.35 19.71
N LEU A 64 -7.77 5.30 20.38
CA LEU A 64 -8.59 4.24 20.97
C LEU A 64 -8.34 4.25 22.48
N GLY A 65 -9.15 4.99 23.23
CA GLY A 65 -8.90 5.25 24.65
C GLY A 65 -7.58 5.99 24.88
N LEU A 66 -6.65 5.39 25.63
CA LEU A 66 -5.31 5.93 25.89
C LEU A 66 -4.31 5.64 24.75
N PHE A 67 -4.64 4.76 23.81
CA PHE A 67 -3.75 4.41 22.70
C PHE A 67 -3.83 5.45 21.58
N LYS A 68 -2.66 5.90 21.11
CA LYS A 68 -2.50 6.74 19.91
C LYS A 68 -1.86 5.89 18.83
N LEU A 69 -2.63 5.51 17.82
CA LEU A 69 -2.14 4.77 16.67
C LEU A 69 -1.88 5.74 15.52
N PRO A 70 -0.66 5.79 14.95
CA PRO A 70 -0.41 6.57 13.75
C PRO A 70 -1.29 6.06 12.61
N LEU A 71 -1.84 6.99 11.84
CA LEU A 71 -2.68 6.68 10.69
C LEU A 71 -2.05 7.25 9.43
N LEU A 72 -1.95 6.41 8.40
CA LEU A 72 -1.52 6.81 7.07
C LEU A 72 -2.67 6.61 6.09
N VAL A 73 -2.81 7.57 5.19
CA VAL A 73 -3.56 7.38 3.96
C VAL A 73 -2.57 6.94 2.90
N VAL A 74 -2.85 5.80 2.26
CA VAL A 74 -2.07 5.23 1.19
C VAL A 74 -2.91 5.23 -0.07
N ARG A 75 -2.48 6.01 -1.06
CA ARG A 75 -3.07 6.07 -2.39
C ARG A 75 -2.34 5.13 -3.32
N TYR A 76 -3.09 4.30 -4.03
CA TYR A 76 -2.61 3.34 -5.01
C TYR A 76 -3.08 3.78 -6.40
N GLU A 77 -2.17 3.91 -7.35
CA GLU A 77 -2.45 4.27 -8.73
C GLU A 77 -1.78 3.28 -9.70
N PHE A 78 -2.60 2.40 -10.28
CA PHE A 78 -2.19 1.48 -11.33
C PHE A 78 -2.18 2.20 -12.68
N SER A 79 -1.10 2.06 -13.44
CA SER A 79 -1.10 2.39 -14.86
C SER A 79 -0.77 1.15 -15.67
N GLY A 80 -1.66 0.80 -16.60
CA GLY A 80 -1.54 -0.41 -17.41
C GLY A 80 -1.93 -1.69 -16.64
N GLY A 81 -2.01 -2.79 -17.37
CA GLY A 81 -2.40 -4.10 -16.85
C GLY A 81 -3.89 -4.25 -16.60
N ASP A 82 -4.38 -5.46 -16.86
CA ASP A 82 -5.77 -5.85 -16.66
C ASP A 82 -6.09 -6.03 -15.17
N GLU A 83 -7.39 -6.05 -14.83
CA GLU A 83 -7.86 -6.22 -13.45
C GLU A 83 -7.23 -7.44 -12.74
N THR A 84 -7.08 -8.57 -13.46
CA THR A 84 -6.48 -9.79 -12.92
C THR A 84 -5.03 -9.58 -12.49
N LEU A 85 -4.28 -8.78 -13.25
CA LEU A 85 -2.89 -8.47 -12.96
C LEU A 85 -2.79 -7.52 -11.75
N ARG A 86 -3.66 -6.51 -11.68
CA ARG A 86 -3.79 -5.62 -10.50
C ARG A 86 -4.15 -6.40 -9.24
N ARG A 87 -5.07 -7.37 -9.32
CA ARG A 87 -5.46 -8.20 -8.17
C ARG A 87 -4.33 -9.11 -7.69
N ARG A 88 -3.57 -9.70 -8.63
CA ARG A 88 -2.34 -10.44 -8.31
C ARG A 88 -1.32 -9.55 -7.62
N PHE A 89 -1.21 -8.29 -8.04
CA PHE A 89 -0.32 -7.31 -7.43
C PHE A 89 -0.71 -6.97 -5.99
N LEU A 90 -2.00 -6.83 -5.70
CA LEU A 90 -2.45 -6.48 -4.36
C LEU A 90 -2.34 -7.64 -3.35
N ALA A 91 -2.32 -8.90 -3.79
CA ALA A 91 -2.35 -10.04 -2.87
C ALA A 91 -1.12 -10.14 -1.93
N PRO A 92 0.14 -10.02 -2.38
CA PRO A 92 1.29 -10.04 -1.48
C PRO A 92 1.37 -8.75 -0.65
N LEU A 93 0.92 -7.61 -1.20
CA LEU A 93 0.83 -6.36 -0.47
C LEU A 93 -0.17 -6.48 0.70
N ASP A 94 -1.32 -7.14 0.51
CA ASP A 94 -2.32 -7.32 1.59
C ASP A 94 -1.75 -8.15 2.71
N ARG A 95 -1.04 -9.22 2.34
CA ARG A 95 -0.42 -10.11 3.30
C ARG A 95 0.66 -9.39 4.11
N ALA A 96 1.39 -8.46 3.51
CA ALA A 96 2.37 -7.65 4.21
C ALA A 96 1.71 -6.61 5.11
N MET A 97 0.68 -5.92 4.62
CA MET A 97 -0.02 -4.87 5.37
C MET A 97 -0.91 -5.42 6.49
N GLN A 98 -1.41 -6.66 6.38
CA GLN A 98 -2.07 -7.37 7.48
C GLN A 98 -1.11 -7.76 8.62
N ARG A 99 0.20 -7.85 8.35
CA ARG A 99 1.21 -8.18 9.37
C ARG A 99 1.69 -6.99 10.19
N GLY A 100 1.41 -5.76 9.76
CA GLY A 100 1.78 -4.54 10.49
C GLY A 100 0.89 -4.20 11.69
N GLY A 101 -0.18 -4.97 11.93
CA GLY A 101 -1.13 -4.78 13.04
C GLY A 101 -0.85 -5.65 14.26
N GLY A 102 0.42 -5.78 14.66
CA GLY A 102 0.84 -6.49 15.87
C GLY A 102 1.01 -5.55 17.06
#